data_AF-A0A3A3GJD5-F1
#
_entry.id   AF-A0A3A3GJD5-F1
#
_cell.length_a   1.000
_cell.length_b   1.000
_cell.length_c   1.000
_cell.angle_alpha   90.00
_cell.angle_beta   90.00
_cell.angle_gamma   90.00
#
_symmetry.space_group_name_H-M   'P 1'
#
loop_
_entity.id
_entity.type
_entity.pdbx_description
1 polymer ?
#
loop_
_entity_poly.entity_id
_entity_poly.type
_entity_poly.pdbx_seq_one_letter_code
_entity_poly.pdbx_strand_id
1 'polypeptide(L)'
;MILSEMRRLDKIIFLFPGATEAEKEWCAYFYALLEQIPSFRTEGALCPSFADTALPAIEFRTGDLKLPMILMNTDEEIRLHHHQHPLLVSTTSGGIEGSPMTGEPVITLHDAAYHEQAAANTISYLFYQLQGRLTGVDHAGLNIPASALDQSEWDAAMAKIGSVSNLYRYPEEEWTFIIPASDAEFEADITEFTVKRTPKFEFVYDIYTNKPVFQFALETKLSRQELEEMFPEPAGFAIPGLEDIFRSVIIQAPWDSSIGIRFDLYYLSEATGLSDW
;
A
#
# COMPACT_ATOMS: atom_id res chain seq x y z
N MET A 1 -7.54 24.67 27.71
CA MET A 1 -7.14 24.81 26.30
C MET A 1 -7.74 23.60 25.60
N ILE A 2 -8.86 23.79 24.90
CA ILE A 2 -9.61 22.70 24.29
C ILE A 2 -9.01 22.48 22.90
N LEU A 3 -8.21 21.42 22.76
CA LEU A 3 -7.98 20.74 21.49
C LEU A 3 -8.80 19.46 21.59
N SER A 4 -10.02 19.47 21.07
CA SER A 4 -10.86 18.30 20.82
C SER A 4 -11.26 18.44 19.35
N GLU A 5 -11.14 17.44 18.49
CA GLU A 5 -10.88 16.01 18.68
C GLU A 5 -10.30 15.49 17.35
N MET A 6 -9.31 14.59 17.37
CA MET A 6 -8.84 13.95 16.13
C MET A 6 -9.56 12.61 15.94
N ARG A 7 -10.90 12.67 15.93
CA ARG A 7 -11.81 11.51 15.93
C ARG A 7 -11.72 10.62 14.68
N ARG A 8 -11.00 11.04 13.65
CA ARG A 8 -10.99 10.44 12.32
C ARG A 8 -9.57 10.17 11.85
N LEU A 9 -9.39 9.05 11.17
CA LEU A 9 -8.14 8.68 10.52
C LEU A 9 -7.85 9.63 9.35
N ASP A 10 -6.82 10.46 9.51
CA ASP A 10 -6.39 11.45 8.52
C ASP A 10 -5.46 10.81 7.47
N LYS A 11 -4.46 10.07 7.95
CA LYS A 11 -3.39 9.52 7.11
C LYS A 11 -3.02 8.10 7.51
N ILE A 12 -2.68 7.31 6.51
CA ILE A 12 -2.00 6.03 6.68
C ILE A 12 -0.58 6.19 6.14
N ILE A 13 0.40 6.05 7.01
CA ILE A 13 1.80 6.33 6.68
C ILE A 13 2.56 5.02 6.67
N PHE A 14 3.10 4.63 5.52
CA PHE A 14 4.11 3.58 5.46
C PHE A 14 5.45 4.19 5.85
N LEU A 15 6.02 3.71 6.96
CA LEU A 15 7.31 4.14 7.45
C LEU A 15 8.35 3.05 7.18
N PHE A 16 9.37 3.37 6.40
CA PHE A 16 10.43 2.46 5.98
C PHE A 16 11.78 2.77 6.64
N PRO A 17 12.59 1.74 6.97
CA PRO A 17 13.99 1.94 7.32
C PRO A 17 14.76 2.67 6.21
N GLY A 18 15.68 3.55 6.59
CA GLY A 18 16.57 4.27 5.66
C GLY A 18 18.01 4.39 6.16
N ALA A 19 18.44 3.46 7.03
CA ALA A 19 19.72 3.56 7.72
C ALA A 19 20.90 3.05 6.86
N THR A 20 20.67 2.00 6.08
CA THR A 20 21.67 1.36 5.21
C THR A 20 21.57 1.84 3.77
N GLU A 21 22.64 1.67 2.98
CA GLU A 21 22.62 2.05 1.56
C GLU A 21 21.60 1.23 0.76
N ALA A 22 21.44 -0.06 1.05
CA ALA A 22 20.44 -0.91 0.39
C ALA A 22 19.00 -0.46 0.70
N GLU A 23 18.73 -0.01 1.93
CA GLU A 23 17.42 0.55 2.31
C GLU A 23 17.15 1.89 1.63
N LYS A 24 18.15 2.78 1.58
CA LYS A 24 18.03 4.07 0.88
C LYS A 24 17.81 3.88 -0.61
N GLU A 25 18.57 2.99 -1.24
CA GLU A 25 18.41 2.65 -2.66
C GLU A 25 17.02 2.09 -2.94
N TRP A 26 16.57 1.14 -2.12
CA TRP A 26 15.23 0.56 -2.28
C TRP A 26 14.14 1.63 -2.15
N CYS A 27 14.22 2.48 -1.11
CA CYS A 27 13.27 3.58 -0.90
C CYS A 27 13.29 4.58 -2.05
N ALA A 28 14.47 4.91 -2.60
CA ALA A 28 14.60 5.83 -3.71
C ALA A 28 13.92 5.30 -4.98
N TYR A 29 14.12 4.01 -5.33
CA TYR A 29 13.44 3.38 -6.46
C TYR A 29 11.94 3.25 -6.24
N PHE A 30 11.53 2.87 -5.03
CA PHE A 30 10.11 2.75 -4.68
C PHE A 30 9.40 4.11 -4.79
N TYR A 31 9.98 5.17 -4.22
CA TYR A 31 9.40 6.50 -4.32
C TYR A 31 9.36 7.00 -5.77
N ALA A 32 10.45 6.81 -6.52
CA ALA A 32 10.51 7.20 -7.93
C ALA A 32 9.50 6.42 -8.80
N LEU A 33 9.18 5.17 -8.47
CA LEU A 33 8.10 4.40 -9.10
C LEU A 33 6.75 5.08 -8.85
N LEU A 34 6.46 5.49 -7.61
CA LEU A 34 5.24 6.21 -7.27
C LEU A 34 5.15 7.59 -7.94
N GLU A 35 6.26 8.32 -8.10
CA GLU A 35 6.31 9.60 -8.83
C GLU A 35 5.96 9.49 -10.33
N GLN A 36 5.90 8.27 -10.86
CA GLN A 36 5.39 8.06 -12.22
C GLN A 36 3.86 8.22 -12.30
N ILE A 37 3.17 8.09 -11.18
CA ILE A 37 1.72 8.24 -11.06
C ILE A 37 1.40 9.75 -11.04
N PRO A 38 0.57 10.25 -11.98
CA PRO A 38 0.35 11.70 -12.10
C PRO A 38 -0.16 12.39 -10.83
N SER A 39 -1.08 11.76 -10.10
CA SER A 39 -1.61 12.28 -8.85
C SER A 39 -0.54 12.34 -7.76
N PHE A 40 0.22 11.26 -7.58
CA PHE A 40 1.28 11.20 -6.57
C PHE A 40 2.38 12.23 -6.79
N ARG A 41 2.82 12.42 -8.05
CA ARG A 41 3.87 13.39 -8.39
C ARG A 41 3.54 14.82 -7.93
N THR A 42 2.26 15.18 -7.96
CA THR A 42 1.82 16.54 -7.62
C THR A 42 1.73 16.73 -6.12
N GLU A 43 1.22 15.72 -5.41
CA GLU A 43 0.88 15.82 -3.98
C GLU A 43 1.98 15.30 -3.04
N GLY A 44 2.90 14.44 -3.52
CA GLY A 44 3.85 13.70 -2.67
C GLY A 44 3.19 12.66 -1.76
N ALA A 45 1.91 12.36 -2.00
CA ALA A 45 1.07 11.42 -1.28
C ALA A 45 0.00 10.85 -2.23
N LEU A 46 -0.59 9.71 -1.86
CA LEU A 46 -1.75 9.18 -2.57
C LEU A 46 -3.02 9.70 -1.89
N CYS A 47 -3.58 10.76 -2.46
CA CYS A 47 -4.79 11.41 -1.95
C CYS A 47 -6.03 10.93 -2.73
N PRO A 48 -7.15 10.66 -2.05
CA PRO A 48 -8.42 10.43 -2.74
C PRO A 48 -8.86 11.71 -3.45
N SER A 49 -9.20 11.62 -4.73
CA SER A 49 -9.44 12.81 -5.58
C SER A 49 -10.91 13.13 -5.84
N PHE A 50 -11.85 12.32 -5.33
CA PHE A 50 -13.28 12.53 -5.59
C PHE A 50 -13.90 13.67 -4.77
N ALA A 51 -13.26 14.09 -3.67
CA ALA A 51 -13.67 15.22 -2.85
C ALA A 51 -12.48 15.81 -2.08
N ASP A 52 -12.45 17.13 -1.90
CA ASP A 52 -11.35 17.84 -1.20
C ASP A 52 -11.20 17.44 0.28
N THR A 53 -12.27 16.95 0.90
CA THR A 53 -12.29 16.47 2.30
C THR A 53 -12.19 14.96 2.41
N ALA A 54 -11.83 14.26 1.33
CA ALA A 54 -11.78 12.81 1.32
C ALA A 54 -10.55 12.29 2.08
N LEU A 55 -10.78 11.42 3.06
CA LEU A 55 -9.75 10.84 3.93
C LEU A 55 -9.95 9.32 4.06
N PRO A 56 -8.88 8.54 4.30
CA PRO A 56 -7.51 8.99 4.55
C PRO A 56 -6.66 9.14 3.27
N ALA A 57 -5.59 9.92 3.36
CA ALA A 57 -4.49 9.89 2.39
C ALA A 57 -3.44 8.83 2.77
N ILE A 58 -2.65 8.36 1.81
CA ILE A 58 -1.53 7.44 2.05
C ILE A 58 -0.19 8.15 1.79
N GLU A 59 0.70 8.12 2.78
CA GLU A 59 2.03 8.73 2.71
C GLU A 59 3.14 7.69 2.87
N PHE A 60 4.32 8.05 2.36
CA PHE A 60 5.53 7.22 2.44
C PHE A 60 6.65 8.03 3.09
N ARG A 61 7.22 7.46 4.15
CA ARG A 61 8.26 8.11 4.95
C ARG A 61 9.42 7.17 5.21
N THR A 62 10.57 7.76 5.52
CA THR A 62 11.73 7.04 6.06
C THR A 62 11.97 7.44 7.51
N GLY A 63 12.46 6.51 8.32
CA GLY A 63 12.73 6.76 9.74
C GLY A 63 13.87 5.91 10.29
N ASP A 64 14.14 6.11 11.58
CA ASP A 64 15.09 5.29 12.34
C ASP A 64 14.35 4.09 12.97
N LEU A 65 14.17 3.03 12.18
CA LEU A 65 13.50 1.79 12.57
C LEU A 65 14.19 0.58 11.93
N LYS A 66 14.04 -0.59 12.57
CA LYS A 66 14.67 -1.84 12.10
C LYS A 66 13.88 -2.56 11.02
N LEU A 67 12.56 -2.40 11.02
CA LEU A 67 11.65 -3.03 10.09
C LEU A 67 10.58 -2.01 9.70
N PRO A 68 10.04 -2.08 8.47
CA PRO A 68 8.91 -1.25 8.08
C PRO A 68 7.70 -1.43 8.99
N MET A 69 6.89 -0.38 9.07
CA MET A 69 5.64 -0.39 9.82
C MET A 69 4.64 0.61 9.22
N ILE A 70 3.40 0.55 9.70
CA ILE A 70 2.35 1.51 9.37
C ILE A 70 2.05 2.39 10.59
N LEU A 71 1.98 3.70 10.35
CA LEU A 71 1.46 4.66 11.32
C LEU A 71 0.08 5.14 10.88
N MET A 72 -0.90 5.03 11.77
CA MET A 72 -2.24 5.60 11.59
C MET A 72 -2.34 6.95 12.27
N ASN A 73 -2.57 8.02 11.51
CA ASN A 73 -2.75 9.36 12.07
C ASN A 73 -4.16 9.52 12.63
N THR A 74 -4.33 9.16 13.91
CA THR A 74 -5.61 9.19 14.64
C THR A 74 -5.36 9.31 16.15
N ASP A 75 -6.34 9.81 16.90
CA ASP A 75 -6.31 9.84 18.36
C ASP A 75 -6.68 8.48 19.01
N GLU A 76 -7.31 7.58 18.25
CA GLU A 76 -7.62 6.22 18.70
C GLU A 76 -6.34 5.39 18.94
N GLU A 77 -6.30 4.66 20.06
CA GLU A 77 -5.13 3.87 20.42
C GLU A 77 -5.14 2.50 19.71
N ILE A 78 -4.46 2.42 18.57
CA ILE A 78 -4.38 1.22 17.72
C ILE A 78 -2.96 0.67 17.79
N ARG A 79 -2.81 -0.62 18.05
CA ARG A 79 -1.53 -1.33 18.03
C ARG A 79 -1.71 -2.76 17.55
N LEU A 80 -0.99 -3.15 16.51
CA LEU A 80 -0.83 -4.52 16.05
C LEU A 80 0.66 -4.84 15.98
N HIS A 81 1.02 -5.98 16.55
CA HIS A 81 2.39 -6.48 16.53
C HIS A 81 2.45 -7.76 15.71
N HIS A 82 3.58 -7.95 15.04
CA HIS A 82 3.97 -9.25 14.52
C HIS A 82 5.16 -9.73 15.35
N HIS A 83 4.93 -10.74 16.18
CA HIS A 83 5.85 -11.10 17.27
C HIS A 83 6.15 -9.90 18.18
N GLN A 84 7.41 -9.46 18.26
CA GLN A 84 7.84 -8.32 19.09
C GLN A 84 7.93 -7.01 18.30
N HIS A 85 7.62 -7.02 17.00
CA HIS A 85 7.75 -5.87 16.13
C HIS A 85 6.41 -5.15 15.97
N PRO A 86 6.33 -3.83 16.22
CA PRO A 86 5.13 -3.06 15.93
C PRO A 86 4.95 -3.01 14.41
N LEU A 87 3.89 -3.63 13.92
CA LEU A 87 3.57 -3.68 12.49
C LEU A 87 2.68 -2.51 12.10
N LEU A 88 1.73 -2.17 12.98
CA LEU A 88 0.85 -1.03 12.82
C LEU A 88 0.61 -0.38 14.18
N VAL A 89 0.75 0.94 14.27
CA VAL A 89 0.41 1.71 15.48
C VAL A 89 -0.25 3.03 15.11
N SER A 90 -1.05 3.61 16.00
CA SER A 90 -1.47 5.01 15.84
C SER A 90 -0.38 5.99 16.25
N THR A 91 -0.44 7.22 15.75
CA THR A 91 0.48 8.32 16.13
C THR A 91 0.38 8.65 17.62
N THR A 92 -0.79 8.49 18.22
CA THR A 92 -0.99 8.61 19.68
C THR A 92 -0.30 7.48 20.46
N SER A 93 -0.17 6.30 19.86
CA SER A 93 0.48 5.12 20.45
C SER A 93 2.00 5.12 20.30
N GLY A 94 2.54 5.90 19.36
CA GLY A 94 3.95 5.86 18.98
C GLY A 94 4.51 7.25 18.68
N GLY A 95 5.49 7.69 19.47
CA GLY A 95 6.25 8.93 19.21
C GLY A 95 7.25 8.80 18.06
N ILE A 96 6.88 8.10 16.98
CA ILE A 96 7.77 7.78 15.88
C ILE A 96 7.62 8.86 14.81
N GLU A 97 8.67 9.68 14.70
CA GLU A 97 8.80 10.69 13.65
C GLU A 97 9.55 10.09 12.45
N GLY A 98 9.04 10.33 11.25
CA GLY A 98 9.69 9.97 9.99
C GLY A 98 9.81 11.20 9.10
N SER A 99 10.84 11.23 8.27
CA SER A 99 11.00 12.24 7.22
C SER A 99 10.21 11.81 5.96
N PRO A 100 9.65 12.75 5.18
CA PRO A 100 9.13 12.42 3.86
C PRO A 100 10.17 11.64 3.06
N MET A 101 9.73 10.53 2.46
CA MET A 101 10.59 9.79 1.52
C MET A 101 10.82 10.64 0.28
N THR A 102 11.99 10.52 -0.35
CA THR A 102 12.31 11.25 -1.59
C THR A 102 12.89 10.29 -2.62
N GLY A 103 12.62 10.58 -3.90
CA GLY A 103 13.08 9.80 -5.04
C GLY A 103 14.18 10.56 -5.78
N GLU A 104 15.43 10.31 -5.42
CA GLU A 104 16.55 10.55 -6.34
C GLU A 104 17.27 9.22 -6.56
N PRO A 105 16.67 8.27 -7.33
CA PRO A 105 17.42 7.11 -7.76
C PRO A 105 18.65 7.62 -8.52
N VAL A 106 19.83 7.15 -8.15
CA VAL A 106 21.07 7.51 -8.85
C VAL A 106 21.05 6.80 -10.20
N ILE A 107 20.37 7.38 -11.19
CA ILE A 107 20.30 6.86 -12.56
C ILE A 107 21.61 7.21 -13.26
N THR A 108 22.54 6.26 -13.34
CA THR A 108 23.77 6.40 -14.11
C THR A 108 23.57 5.82 -15.52
N LEU A 109 24.27 6.39 -16.51
CA LEU A 109 24.30 5.85 -17.89
C LEU A 109 24.82 4.39 -17.97
N HIS A 110 25.40 3.86 -16.89
CA HIS A 110 25.83 2.47 -16.78
C HIS A 110 24.68 1.51 -16.45
N ASP A 111 23.53 2.03 -16.01
CA ASP A 111 22.41 1.24 -15.51
C ASP A 111 21.57 0.61 -16.63
N ALA A 112 21.51 1.21 -17.82
CA ALA A 112 20.76 0.65 -18.96
C ALA A 112 21.19 -0.79 -19.32
N ALA A 113 22.48 -1.12 -19.20
CA ALA A 113 23.01 -2.47 -19.40
C ALA A 113 22.87 -3.38 -18.16
N TYR A 114 22.80 -2.78 -16.97
CA TYR A 114 22.59 -3.49 -15.69
C TYR A 114 21.13 -3.93 -15.53
N HIS A 115 20.16 -3.21 -16.12
CA HIS A 115 18.74 -3.54 -16.07
C HIS A 115 18.37 -4.78 -16.89
N GLU A 116 19.02 -5.01 -18.03
CA GLU A 116 18.82 -6.25 -18.80
C GLU A 116 19.24 -7.50 -18.00
N GLN A 117 20.01 -7.33 -16.92
CA GLN A 117 20.53 -8.40 -16.08
C GLN A 117 19.94 -8.42 -14.66
N ALA A 118 19.16 -7.40 -14.28
CA ALA A 118 18.50 -7.34 -12.98
C ALA A 118 17.42 -8.43 -12.90
N ALA A 119 17.31 -9.08 -11.74
CA ALA A 119 16.27 -10.06 -11.52
C ALA A 119 14.89 -9.39 -11.59
N ALA A 120 13.90 -10.08 -12.19
CA ALA A 120 12.58 -9.52 -12.43
C ALA A 120 11.79 -9.15 -11.15
N ASN A 121 12.30 -9.53 -10.00
CA ASN A 121 11.72 -9.28 -8.68
C ASN A 121 12.46 -8.19 -7.87
N THR A 122 13.29 -7.34 -8.48
CA THR A 122 13.87 -6.18 -7.77
C THR A 122 13.00 -4.93 -7.96
N ILE A 123 13.05 -4.01 -6.98
CA ILE A 123 12.32 -2.74 -7.08
C ILE A 123 12.80 -1.87 -8.24
N SER A 124 14.10 -1.92 -8.57
CA SER A 124 14.67 -1.22 -9.71
C SER A 124 14.13 -1.79 -11.03
N TYR A 125 14.08 -3.11 -11.18
CA TYR A 125 13.50 -3.74 -12.38
C TYR A 125 12.03 -3.31 -12.56
N LEU A 126 11.24 -3.36 -11.48
CA LEU A 126 9.86 -2.89 -11.48
C LEU A 126 9.75 -1.41 -11.90
N PHE A 127 10.59 -0.53 -11.35
CA PHE A 127 10.65 0.89 -11.70
C PHE A 127 10.87 1.13 -13.21
N TYR A 128 11.88 0.47 -13.80
CA TYR A 128 12.18 0.64 -15.22
C TYR A 128 11.13 0.02 -16.12
N GLN A 129 10.63 -1.16 -15.75
CA GLN A 129 9.59 -1.85 -16.50
C GLN A 129 8.24 -1.12 -16.46
N LEU A 130 7.92 -0.39 -15.39
CA LEU A 130 6.67 0.36 -15.33
C LEU A 130 6.82 1.81 -15.76
N GLN A 131 8.00 2.22 -16.25
CA GLN A 131 8.30 3.59 -16.62
C GLN A 131 7.26 4.21 -17.56
N GLY A 132 6.50 5.18 -17.05
CA GLY A 132 5.46 5.88 -17.82
C GLY A 132 4.26 5.00 -18.21
N ARG A 133 4.10 3.83 -17.58
CA ARG A 133 3.01 2.87 -17.81
C ARG A 133 1.97 2.85 -16.68
N LEU A 134 2.27 3.48 -15.54
CA LEU A 134 1.34 3.63 -14.42
C LEU A 134 0.32 4.75 -14.66
N THR A 135 -0.90 4.51 -14.19
CA THR A 135 -2.04 5.45 -14.30
C THR A 135 -2.65 5.81 -12.95
N GLY A 136 -2.49 4.95 -11.94
CA GLY A 136 -3.08 5.14 -10.62
C GLY A 136 -2.68 4.04 -9.63
N VAL A 137 -3.26 4.11 -8.44
CA VAL A 137 -3.19 3.09 -7.40
C VAL A 137 -4.62 2.75 -7.02
N ASP A 138 -4.99 1.47 -7.07
CA ASP A 138 -6.31 1.02 -6.62
C ASP A 138 -6.37 0.98 -5.09
N HIS A 139 -5.41 0.29 -4.48
CA HIS A 139 -5.26 0.22 -3.04
C HIS A 139 -3.80 -0.03 -2.63
N ALA A 140 -3.49 0.33 -1.39
CA ALA A 140 -2.37 -0.26 -0.67
C ALA A 140 -2.94 -1.17 0.42
N GLY A 141 -2.12 -2.01 1.04
CA GLY A 141 -2.65 -2.92 2.06
C GLY A 141 -1.62 -3.58 2.94
N LEU A 142 -2.14 -4.24 3.96
CA LEU A 142 -1.41 -5.04 4.93
C LEU A 142 -2.06 -6.41 5.04
N ASN A 143 -1.32 -7.44 4.65
CA ASN A 143 -1.68 -8.83 4.92
C ASN A 143 -0.96 -9.27 6.19
N ILE A 144 -1.71 -9.80 7.16
CA ILE A 144 -1.18 -10.31 8.41
C ILE A 144 -1.39 -11.83 8.44
N PRO A 145 -0.35 -12.64 8.70
CA PRO A 145 -0.52 -14.08 8.86
C PRO A 145 -1.52 -14.37 9.98
N ALA A 146 -2.56 -15.13 9.68
CA ALA A 146 -3.49 -15.63 10.69
C ALA A 146 -2.78 -16.50 11.75
N SER A 147 -1.64 -17.09 11.38
CA SER A 147 -0.77 -17.84 12.31
C SER A 147 -0.01 -16.97 13.31
N ALA A 148 0.02 -15.65 13.13
CA ALA A 148 0.80 -14.72 13.93
C ALA A 148 -0.03 -13.75 14.79
N LEU A 149 -1.36 -13.74 14.61
CA LEU A 149 -2.28 -12.86 15.32
C LEU A 149 -3.58 -13.62 15.61
N ASP A 150 -4.04 -13.63 16.85
CA ASP A 150 -5.29 -14.31 17.18
C ASP A 150 -6.50 -13.57 16.58
N GLN A 151 -7.53 -14.31 16.15
CA GLN A 151 -8.75 -13.73 15.56
C GLN A 151 -9.37 -12.65 16.47
N SER A 152 -9.37 -12.85 17.80
CA SER A 152 -9.91 -11.84 18.73
C SER A 152 -9.09 -10.55 18.77
N GLU A 153 -7.78 -10.64 18.57
CA GLU A 153 -6.91 -9.45 18.49
C GLU A 153 -7.13 -8.72 17.17
N TRP A 154 -7.29 -9.47 16.08
CA TRP A 154 -7.69 -8.93 14.78
C TRP A 154 -9.03 -8.19 14.85
N ASP A 155 -10.07 -8.83 15.37
CA ASP A 155 -11.41 -8.26 15.48
C ASP A 155 -11.40 -6.99 16.35
N ALA A 156 -10.64 -7.01 17.46
CA ALA A 156 -10.49 -5.85 18.32
C ALA A 156 -9.77 -4.69 17.62
N ALA A 157 -8.74 -4.98 16.81
CA ALA A 157 -8.06 -3.95 16.02
C ALA A 157 -8.96 -3.40 14.91
N MET A 158 -9.70 -4.25 14.19
CA MET A 158 -10.65 -3.80 13.17
C MET A 158 -11.77 -2.95 13.77
N ALA A 159 -12.28 -3.29 14.95
CA ALA A 159 -13.28 -2.48 15.64
C ALA A 159 -12.75 -1.07 15.99
N LYS A 160 -11.50 -0.95 16.40
CA LYS A 160 -10.85 0.35 16.66
C LYS A 160 -10.56 1.13 15.38
N ILE A 161 -10.11 0.45 14.32
CA ILE A 161 -9.91 1.11 13.03
C ILE A 161 -11.25 1.62 12.49
N GLY A 162 -12.32 0.84 12.64
CA GLY A 162 -13.67 1.19 12.22
C GLY A 162 -14.33 2.30 13.05
N SER A 163 -13.84 2.62 14.25
CA SER A 163 -14.35 3.79 15.01
C SER A 163 -13.87 5.12 14.45
N VAL A 164 -12.80 5.09 13.63
CA VAL A 164 -12.14 6.28 13.07
C VAL A 164 -12.07 6.27 11.54
N SER A 165 -12.65 5.27 10.88
CA SER A 165 -12.66 5.15 9.42
C SER A 165 -13.89 4.37 8.91
N ASN A 166 -14.22 4.50 7.62
CA ASN A 166 -15.30 3.72 7.01
C ASN A 166 -14.74 2.37 6.52
N LEU A 167 -15.07 1.29 7.22
CA LEU A 167 -14.67 -0.08 6.87
C LEU A 167 -15.77 -0.82 6.10
N TYR A 168 -15.39 -1.45 4.98
CA TYR A 168 -16.29 -2.29 4.17
C TYR A 168 -15.63 -3.63 3.83
N ARG A 169 -16.45 -4.63 3.55
CA ARG A 169 -16.04 -5.96 3.10
C ARG A 169 -16.92 -6.42 1.95
N TYR A 170 -16.31 -6.90 0.88
CA TYR A 170 -17.10 -7.46 -0.22
C TYR A 170 -17.93 -8.63 0.31
N PRO A 171 -19.15 -8.85 -0.23
CA PRO A 171 -19.92 -10.04 0.11
C PRO A 171 -19.07 -11.29 -0.07
N GLU A 172 -19.09 -12.19 0.91
CA GLU A 172 -18.37 -13.48 0.91
C GLU A 172 -16.84 -13.40 1.07
N GLU A 173 -16.25 -12.21 1.15
CA GLU A 173 -14.82 -12.01 1.43
C GLU A 173 -14.58 -11.50 2.86
N GLU A 174 -13.50 -11.99 3.49
CA GLU A 174 -13.07 -11.50 4.81
C GLU A 174 -12.15 -10.25 4.71
N TRP A 175 -11.78 -9.86 3.48
CA TRP A 175 -10.92 -8.71 3.23
C TRP A 175 -11.61 -7.41 3.59
N THR A 176 -10.99 -6.65 4.48
CA THR A 176 -11.58 -5.43 5.01
C THR A 176 -10.87 -4.23 4.41
N PHE A 177 -11.61 -3.30 3.81
CA PHE A 177 -11.08 -2.10 3.20
C PHE A 177 -11.47 -0.87 4.01
N ILE A 178 -10.50 0.01 4.29
CA ILE A 178 -10.81 1.42 4.52
C ILE A 178 -11.12 2.03 3.15
N ILE A 179 -12.37 2.48 3.00
CA ILE A 179 -12.80 3.22 1.82
C ILE A 179 -12.74 4.72 2.15
N PRO A 180 -12.06 5.54 1.34
CA PRO A 180 -12.02 6.96 1.61
C PRO A 180 -13.40 7.61 1.51
N ALA A 181 -13.67 8.51 2.45
CA ALA A 181 -14.96 9.16 2.62
C ALA A 181 -14.78 10.68 2.80
N SER A 182 -15.76 11.49 2.43
CA SER A 182 -15.87 12.88 2.90
C SER A 182 -16.26 12.92 4.39
N ASP A 183 -16.20 14.10 5.01
CA ASP A 183 -16.61 14.25 6.42
C ASP A 183 -18.08 13.89 6.65
N ALA A 184 -18.95 14.25 5.70
CA ALA A 184 -20.37 13.92 5.78
C ALA A 184 -20.61 12.41 5.70
N GLU A 185 -19.88 11.71 4.84
CA GLU A 185 -19.95 10.25 4.68
C GLU A 185 -19.32 9.50 5.85
N PHE A 186 -18.31 10.08 6.52
CA PHE A 186 -17.77 9.50 7.74
C PHE A 186 -18.80 9.49 8.88
N GLU A 187 -19.57 10.57 9.04
CA GLU A 187 -20.58 10.67 10.11
C GLU A 187 -21.89 9.93 9.77
N ALA A 188 -22.24 9.81 8.48
CA ALA A 188 -23.54 9.30 8.03
C ALA A 188 -23.49 8.01 7.18
N ASP A 189 -22.31 7.41 7.01
CA ASP A 189 -22.02 6.27 6.13
C ASP A 189 -21.97 6.63 4.62
N ILE A 190 -21.23 5.84 3.83
CA ILE A 190 -21.22 5.97 2.37
C ILE A 190 -22.48 5.31 1.81
N THR A 191 -23.32 6.10 1.15
CA THR A 191 -24.60 5.61 0.58
C THR A 191 -24.58 5.50 -0.95
N GLU A 192 -23.61 6.13 -1.61
CA GLU A 192 -23.46 6.14 -3.07
C GLU A 192 -22.03 5.80 -3.50
N PHE A 193 -21.91 4.86 -4.44
CA PHE A 193 -20.64 4.36 -5.00
C PHE A 193 -20.49 4.76 -6.48
N THR A 194 -20.88 5.99 -6.81
CA THR A 194 -20.85 6.51 -8.19
C THR A 194 -19.53 7.19 -8.58
N VAL A 195 -18.53 7.16 -7.70
CA VAL A 195 -17.21 7.78 -7.88
C VAL A 195 -16.09 6.79 -7.57
N LYS A 196 -14.92 7.00 -8.16
CA LYS A 196 -13.73 6.18 -7.88
C LYS A 196 -13.17 6.55 -6.51
N ARG A 197 -13.08 5.59 -5.59
CA ARG A 197 -12.69 5.83 -4.19
C ARG A 197 -11.30 5.26 -3.90
N THR A 198 -10.32 5.71 -4.67
CA THR A 198 -8.94 5.22 -4.60
C THR A 198 -7.96 6.30 -4.14
N PRO A 199 -6.87 5.95 -3.42
CA PRO A 199 -6.53 4.59 -3.02
C PRO A 199 -7.38 4.10 -1.83
N LYS A 200 -7.79 2.84 -1.86
CA LYS A 200 -8.34 2.14 -0.68
C LYS A 200 -7.18 1.65 0.19
N PHE A 201 -7.45 1.28 1.44
CA PHE A 201 -6.49 0.56 2.26
C PHE A 201 -7.02 -0.82 2.66
N GLU A 202 -6.36 -1.89 2.22
CA GLU A 202 -6.79 -3.27 2.45
C GLU A 202 -6.14 -3.88 3.69
N PHE A 203 -6.95 -4.58 4.48
CA PHE A 203 -6.54 -5.43 5.59
C PHE A 203 -6.94 -6.87 5.28
N VAL A 204 -5.95 -7.75 5.20
CA VAL A 204 -6.16 -9.18 4.97
C VAL A 204 -5.69 -9.99 6.17
N TYR A 205 -6.62 -10.71 6.80
CA TYR A 205 -6.29 -11.76 7.76
C TYR A 205 -5.95 -13.04 6.98
N ASP A 206 -4.67 -13.21 6.70
CA ASP A 206 -4.18 -14.06 5.62
C ASP A 206 -3.76 -15.44 6.14
N ILE A 207 -4.52 -16.48 5.76
CA ILE A 207 -4.24 -17.87 6.15
C ILE A 207 -3.16 -18.55 5.31
N TYR A 208 -2.71 -17.90 4.22
CA TYR A 208 -1.80 -18.47 3.24
C TYR A 208 -0.36 -17.97 3.39
N THR A 209 -0.17 -16.74 3.91
CA THR A 209 1.16 -16.19 4.19
C THR A 209 1.69 -16.58 5.57
N ASN A 210 3.02 -16.62 5.70
CA ASN A 210 3.73 -16.91 6.96
C ASN A 210 4.47 -15.69 7.54
N LYS A 211 4.43 -14.55 6.85
CA LYS A 211 4.95 -13.26 7.32
C LYS A 211 4.05 -12.12 6.83
N PRO A 212 4.05 -10.95 7.50
CA PRO A 212 3.31 -9.79 7.02
C PRO A 212 3.74 -9.39 5.62
N VAL A 213 2.80 -8.93 4.81
CA VAL A 213 3.06 -8.44 3.45
C VAL A 213 2.46 -7.06 3.30
N PHE A 214 3.27 -6.09 2.90
CA PHE A 214 2.74 -4.83 2.38
C PHE A 214 2.41 -5.02 0.91
N GLN A 215 1.21 -4.62 0.54
CA GLN A 215 0.64 -4.82 -0.77
C GLN A 215 0.40 -3.47 -1.44
N PHE A 216 0.70 -3.37 -2.73
CA PHE A 216 0.44 -2.20 -3.54
C PHE A 216 -0.19 -2.62 -4.86
N ALA A 217 -1.47 -2.30 -5.04
CA ALA A 217 -2.19 -2.55 -6.28
C ALA A 217 -2.08 -1.34 -7.21
N LEU A 218 -1.35 -1.50 -8.30
CA LEU A 218 -1.06 -0.43 -9.26
C LEU A 218 -1.87 -0.61 -10.53
N GLU A 219 -2.41 0.50 -11.03
CA GLU A 219 -3.15 0.53 -12.27
C GLU A 219 -2.22 0.82 -13.44
N THR A 220 -2.24 -0.06 -14.44
CA THR A 220 -1.34 0.04 -15.59
C THR A 220 -2.10 0.24 -16.89
N LYS A 221 -1.38 0.68 -17.92
CA LYS A 221 -1.88 0.70 -19.31
C LYS A 221 -1.46 -0.53 -20.13
N LEU A 222 -0.99 -1.59 -19.47
CA LEU A 222 -0.42 -2.78 -20.10
C LEU A 222 -1.46 -3.87 -20.25
N SER A 223 -1.48 -4.54 -21.39
CA SER A 223 -2.29 -5.75 -21.58
C SER A 223 -1.80 -6.89 -20.68
N ARG A 224 -2.65 -7.91 -20.52
CA ARG A 224 -2.28 -9.15 -19.84
C ARG A 224 -1.03 -9.80 -20.41
N GLN A 225 -0.97 -9.92 -21.74
CA GLN A 225 0.18 -10.52 -22.41
C GLN A 225 1.46 -9.75 -22.09
N GLU A 226 1.45 -8.41 -22.16
CA GLU A 226 2.63 -7.60 -21.85
C GLU A 226 3.10 -7.78 -20.40
N LEU A 227 2.19 -7.82 -19.43
CA LEU A 227 2.54 -8.00 -18.01
C LEU A 227 3.04 -9.42 -17.72
N GLU A 228 2.46 -10.46 -18.32
CA GLU A 228 2.92 -11.84 -18.16
C GLU A 228 4.29 -12.08 -18.83
N GLU A 229 4.56 -11.46 -19.97
CA GLU A 229 5.87 -11.49 -20.64
C GLU A 229 6.94 -10.74 -19.84
N MET A 230 6.58 -9.62 -19.23
CA MET A 230 7.46 -8.76 -18.43
C MET A 230 7.78 -9.37 -17.07
N PHE A 231 6.81 -10.07 -16.45
CA PHE A 231 6.96 -10.74 -15.16
C PHE A 231 6.57 -12.22 -15.29
N PRO A 232 7.40 -13.04 -15.95
CA PRO A 232 7.13 -14.46 -16.14
C PRO A 232 7.25 -15.21 -14.80
N GLU A 233 6.72 -16.43 -14.75
CA GLU A 233 6.94 -17.30 -13.59
C GLU A 233 8.45 -17.63 -13.42
N PRO A 234 8.95 -17.74 -12.18
CA PRO A 234 8.23 -17.59 -10.91
C PRO A 234 8.23 -16.14 -10.38
N ALA A 235 8.76 -15.16 -11.13
CA ALA A 235 8.89 -13.78 -10.66
C ALA A 235 7.52 -13.10 -10.54
N GLY A 236 6.68 -13.27 -11.55
CA GLY A 236 5.25 -12.96 -11.47
C GLY A 236 4.41 -14.22 -11.29
N PHE A 237 3.24 -14.06 -10.69
CA PHE A 237 2.25 -15.13 -10.49
C PHE A 237 0.84 -14.55 -10.52
N ALA A 238 -0.15 -15.42 -10.65
CA ALA A 238 -1.55 -15.06 -10.48
C ALA A 238 -2.07 -15.65 -9.16
N ILE A 239 -2.89 -14.87 -8.45
CA ILE A 239 -3.62 -15.37 -7.29
C ILE A 239 -4.82 -16.18 -7.81
N PRO A 240 -5.07 -17.40 -7.30
CA PRO A 240 -6.21 -18.20 -7.74
C PRO A 240 -7.54 -17.44 -7.64
N GLY A 241 -8.30 -17.41 -8.74
CA GLY A 241 -9.56 -16.66 -8.87
C GLY A 241 -9.42 -15.21 -9.32
N LEU A 242 -8.20 -14.66 -9.37
CA LEU A 242 -7.91 -13.28 -9.79
C LEU A 242 -7.03 -13.23 -11.04
N GLU A 243 -6.91 -14.35 -11.77
CA GLU A 243 -5.99 -14.52 -12.90
C GLU A 243 -6.27 -13.57 -14.07
N ASP A 244 -7.51 -13.11 -14.20
CA ASP A 244 -7.95 -12.20 -15.25
C ASP A 244 -7.91 -10.73 -14.82
N ILE A 245 -7.53 -10.42 -13.57
CA ILE A 245 -7.59 -9.07 -12.99
C ILE A 245 -6.21 -8.42 -12.95
N PHE A 246 -5.22 -9.10 -12.40
CA PHE A 246 -3.87 -8.54 -12.25
C PHE A 246 -2.77 -9.62 -12.25
N ARG A 247 -1.54 -9.15 -12.44
CA ARG A 247 -0.31 -9.95 -12.26
C ARG A 247 0.36 -9.56 -10.94
N SER A 248 0.56 -10.50 -10.03
CA SER A 248 1.24 -10.27 -8.76
C SER A 248 2.74 -10.51 -8.88
N VAL A 249 3.55 -9.70 -8.19
CA VAL A 249 5.01 -9.82 -8.11
C VAL A 249 5.45 -9.62 -6.67
N ILE A 250 6.22 -10.55 -6.11
CA ILE A 250 6.91 -10.34 -4.83
C ILE A 250 8.23 -9.62 -5.11
N ILE A 251 8.43 -8.46 -4.51
CA ILE A 251 9.63 -7.66 -4.69
C ILE A 251 10.61 -7.92 -3.54
N GLN A 252 11.86 -8.16 -3.91
CA GLN A 252 12.97 -8.26 -2.97
C GLN A 252 13.16 -6.93 -2.25
N ALA A 253 13.24 -7.00 -0.94
CA ALA A 253 13.51 -5.86 -0.06
C ALA A 253 14.59 -6.22 0.97
N PRO A 254 15.30 -5.23 1.52
CA PRO A 254 16.30 -5.46 2.57
C PRO A 254 15.74 -6.14 3.83
N TRP A 255 14.42 -6.19 3.99
CA TRP A 255 13.69 -6.69 5.14
C TRP A 255 12.91 -7.99 4.85
N ASP A 256 13.25 -8.68 3.76
CA ASP A 256 12.59 -9.90 3.28
C ASP A 256 12.50 -11.03 4.31
N SER A 257 13.38 -11.08 5.30
CA SER A 257 13.30 -12.09 6.36
C SER A 257 12.09 -11.90 7.29
N SER A 258 11.46 -10.73 7.28
CA SER A 258 10.46 -10.34 8.28
C SER A 258 9.19 -9.76 7.69
N ILE A 259 9.28 -9.03 6.57
CA ILE A 259 8.14 -8.44 5.86
C ILE A 259 8.29 -8.78 4.37
N GLY A 260 7.18 -9.07 3.69
CA GLY A 260 7.13 -9.17 2.23
C GLY A 260 6.65 -7.87 1.61
N ILE A 261 7.07 -7.59 0.38
CA ILE A 261 6.48 -6.56 -0.47
C ILE A 261 5.86 -7.24 -1.69
N ARG A 262 4.57 -6.99 -1.94
CA ARG A 262 3.85 -7.47 -3.12
C ARG A 262 3.31 -6.29 -3.91
N PHE A 263 3.45 -6.36 -5.22
CA PHE A 263 2.76 -5.50 -6.15
C PHE A 263 1.75 -6.31 -6.95
N ASP A 264 0.52 -5.82 -7.03
CA ASP A 264 -0.53 -6.36 -7.88
C ASP A 264 -0.73 -5.40 -9.05
N LEU A 265 -0.31 -5.82 -10.24
CA LEU A 265 -0.29 -4.99 -11.44
C LEU A 265 -1.55 -5.27 -12.25
N TYR A 266 -2.52 -4.36 -12.17
CA TYR A 266 -3.77 -4.50 -12.92
C TYR A 266 -3.50 -4.50 -14.41
N TYR A 267 -4.13 -5.45 -15.10
CA TYR A 267 -4.20 -5.42 -16.55
C TYR A 267 -5.03 -4.22 -17.00
N LEU A 268 -4.71 -3.72 -18.19
CA LEU A 268 -5.54 -2.73 -18.85
C LEU A 268 -6.96 -3.30 -19.00
N SER A 269 -7.90 -2.71 -18.27
CA SER A 269 -9.30 -3.06 -18.38
C SER A 269 -9.92 -2.44 -19.63
N GLU A 270 -10.62 -3.24 -20.43
CA GLU A 270 -11.47 -2.74 -21.52
C GLU A 270 -12.79 -2.14 -21.01
N ALA A 271 -13.12 -2.34 -19.73
CA ALA A 271 -14.33 -1.80 -19.13
C ALA A 271 -14.20 -0.27 -18.93
N THR A 272 -15.11 0.49 -19.53
CA THR A 272 -15.19 1.94 -19.36
C THR A 272 -15.79 2.28 -17.99
N GLY A 273 -14.94 2.44 -16.98
CA GLY A 273 -15.30 3.07 -15.70
C GLY A 273 -15.76 2.13 -14.57
N LEU A 274 -15.73 2.72 -13.37
CA LEU A 274 -15.80 2.21 -11.99
C LEU A 274 -16.04 0.70 -11.79
N SER A 275 -15.04 0.03 -11.21
CA SER A 275 -15.14 -1.30 -10.59
C SER A 275 -15.29 -1.23 -9.06
N ASP A 276 -15.56 -0.05 -8.50
CA ASP A 276 -15.60 0.18 -7.06
C ASP A 276 -17.05 0.07 -6.56
N TRP A 277 -17.54 -1.18 -6.45
CA TRP A 277 -18.82 -1.56 -5.82
C TRP A 277 -20.12 -1.34 -6.61
#